data_AF-A0A085Z270-F1
#
_entry.id   AF-A0A085Z270-F1
#
_cell.length_a   1.000
_cell.length_b   1.000
_cell.length_c   1.000
_cell.angle_alpha   90.00
_cell.angle_beta   90.00
_cell.angle_gamma   90.00
#
_symmetry.space_group_name_H-M   'P 1'
#
loop_
_entity.id
_entity.type
_entity.pdbx_description
1 polymer ?
#
loop_
_entity_poly.entity_id
_entity_poly.type
_entity_poly.pdbx_seq_one_letter_code
_entity_poly.pdbx_strand_id
1 'polypeptide(L)' 'MDIQSRKLEFIQDFLKLQSEEVIAQFEKLLKKTKNIEEENKLKALTVEEMNERISKSESDFENNKFKTTSELLSKYSN' A
#
# COMPACT_ATOMS: atom_id res chain seq x y z
N MET A 1 15.09 14.92 26.32
CA MET A 1 14.03 15.59 25.56
C MET A 1 13.07 14.51 25.09
N ASP A 2 11.83 14.52 25.58
CA ASP A 2 10.85 13.47 25.31
C ASP A 2 10.29 13.60 23.88
N ILE A 3 9.89 12.48 23.26
CA ILE A 3 9.34 12.47 21.91
C ILE A 3 8.07 13.34 21.81
N GLN A 4 7.29 13.43 22.90
CA GLN A 4 6.09 14.26 22.97
C GLN A 4 6.43 15.75 22.91
N SER A 5 7.46 16.18 23.66
CA SER A 5 7.95 17.56 23.63
C SER A 5 8.43 17.95 22.23
N ARG A 6 9.17 17.05 21.57
CA ARG A 6 9.70 17.30 20.22
C ARG A 6 8.60 17.39 19.15
N LYS A 7 7.51 16.63 19.31
CA LYS A 7 6.32 16.74 18.44
C LYS A 7 5.61 18.06 18.64
N LEU A 8 5.49 18.52 19.89
CA LEU A 8 4.78 19.76 20.20
C LEU A 8 5.49 20.99 19.64
N GLU A 9 6.82 21.08 19.81
CA GLU A 9 7.62 22.17 19.23
C GLU A 9 7.54 22.17 17.70
N PHE A 10 7.61 21.00 17.07
CA PHE A 10 7.50 20.88 15.62
C PHE A 10 6.15 21.42 15.08
N ILE A 11 5.04 21.13 15.77
CA ILE A 11 3.72 21.67 15.40
C ILE A 11 3.67 23.18 15.60
N GLN A 12 4.23 23.68 16.71
CA GLN A 12 4.24 25.11 16.99
C GLN A 12 5.04 25.90 15.96
N ASP A 13 6.19 25.38 15.52
CA ASP A 13 7.01 26.05 14.50
C ASP A 13 6.39 25.94 13.10
N PHE A 14 5.66 24.85 12.82
CA PHE A 14 4.87 24.74 11.59
C PHE A 14 3.74 25.78 11.54
N LEU A 15 3.05 26.05 12.66
CA LEU A 15 1.97 27.03 12.71
C LEU A 15 2.46 28.48 12.52
N LYS A 16 3.72 28.77 12.87
CA LYS A 16 4.35 30.09 12.63
C LYS A 16 4.78 30.28 11.17
N LEU A 17 4.78 29.21 10.39
CA LEU A 17 5.31 29.19 9.04
C LEU A 17 4.26 29.78 8.08
N GLN A 18 4.57 30.92 7.47
CA GLN A 18 3.66 31.63 6.55
C GLN A 18 4.02 31.46 5.07
N SER A 19 5.17 30.84 4.77
CA SER A 19 5.61 30.60 3.40
C SER A 19 4.88 29.41 2.80
N GLU A 20 4.01 29.66 1.82
CA GLU A 20 3.29 28.63 1.08
C GLU A 20 4.23 27.64 0.38
N GLU A 21 5.38 28.10 -0.11
CA GLU A 21 6.38 27.25 -0.76
C GLU A 21 6.94 26.21 0.23
N VAL A 22 7.25 26.64 1.44
CA VAL A 22 7.80 25.76 2.48
C VAL A 22 6.74 24.78 2.97
N ILE A 23 5.50 25.25 3.17
CA ILE A 23 4.36 24.38 3.52
C ILE A 23 4.17 23.29 2.45
N ALA A 24 4.20 23.67 1.16
CA ALA A 24 4.04 22.72 0.06
C ALA A 24 5.17 21.67 0.01
N GLN A 25 6.41 22.04 0.35
CA GLN A 25 7.51 21.09 0.48
C GLN A 25 7.32 20.12 1.65
N PHE A 26 6.87 20.61 2.81
CA PHE A 26 6.56 19.77 3.98
C PHE A 26 5.44 18.78 3.69
N GLU A 27 4.36 19.21 3.01
CA GLU A 27 3.28 18.30 2.61
C GLU A 27 3.76 17.19 1.68
N LYS A 28 4.62 17.51 0.71
CA LYS A 28 5.22 16.51 -0.18
C LYS A 28 6.07 15.51 0.59
N LEU A 29 6.86 15.96 1.56
CA LEU A 29 7.69 15.09 2.41
C LEU A 29 6.81 14.16 3.27
N LEU A 30 5.77 14.71 3.92
CA LEU A 30 4.83 13.91 4.73
C LEU A 30 4.08 12.86 3.89
N LYS A 31 3.65 13.23 2.68
CA LYS A 31 3.00 12.29 1.75
C LYS A 31 3.95 11.19 1.30
N LYS A 32 5.21 11.50 0.99
CA LYS A 32 6.23 10.49 0.63
C LYS A 32 6.46 9.49 1.76
N THR A 33 6.58 9.96 3.01
CA THR A 33 6.79 9.06 4.15
C THR A 33 5.59 8.15 4.39
N LYS A 34 4.35 8.66 4.26
CA LYS A 34 3.14 7.82 4.34
C LYS A 34 3.07 6.79 3.21
N ASN A 35 3.41 7.18 1.98
CA ASN A 35 3.43 6.26 0.85
C ASN A 35 4.51 5.19 1.04
N ILE A 36 5.66 5.51 1.63
CA ILE A 36 6.68 4.51 1.98
C ILE A 36 6.13 3.54 3.03
N GLU A 37 5.40 4.02 4.04
CA GLU A 37 4.72 3.12 4.98
C GLU A 37 3.66 2.26 4.28
N GLU A 38 2.94 2.76 3.29
CA GLU A 38 1.96 2.00 2.48
C GLU A 38 2.60 1.05 1.47
N GLU A 39 3.71 1.40 0.85
CA GLU A 39 4.51 0.51 0.00
C GLU A 39 5.14 -0.60 0.85
N ASN A 40 5.56 -0.29 2.09
CA ASN A 40 5.94 -1.30 3.09
C ASN A 40 4.74 -2.10 3.64
N LYS A 41 3.48 -1.70 3.37
CA LYS A 41 2.29 -2.54 3.61
C LYS A 41 2.05 -3.56 2.51
N LEU A 42 2.79 -3.52 1.38
CA LEU A 42 2.92 -4.69 0.50
C LEU A 42 3.72 -5.75 1.26
N LYS A 43 3.04 -6.43 2.19
CA LYS A 43 3.63 -7.51 2.97
C LYS A 43 4.05 -8.61 2.00
N ALA A 44 5.28 -9.11 2.19
CA ALA A 44 5.68 -10.35 1.55
C ALA A 44 4.65 -11.42 1.89
N LEU A 45 4.23 -12.18 0.87
CA LEU A 45 3.31 -13.30 1.05
C LEU A 45 3.90 -14.25 2.09
N THR A 46 3.13 -14.58 3.12
CA THR A 46 3.57 -15.57 4.09
C THR A 46 3.53 -16.98 3.48
N VAL A 47 4.32 -17.92 4.04
CA VAL A 47 4.32 -19.32 3.58
C VAL A 47 2.95 -19.96 3.76
N GLU A 48 2.22 -19.60 4.82
CA GLU A 48 0.86 -20.08 5.07
C GLU A 48 -0.13 -19.56 4.03
N GLU A 49 -0.11 -18.25 3.72
CA GLU A 49 -0.95 -17.68 2.66
C GLU A 49 -0.60 -18.26 1.28
N MET A 50 0.68 -18.56 1.02
CA MET A 50 1.10 -19.24 -0.20
C MET A 50 0.50 -20.63 -0.30
N ASN A 51 0.60 -21.43 0.76
CA ASN A 51 0.03 -22.77 0.80
C ASN A 51 -1.50 -22.76 0.67
N GLU A 52 -2.18 -21.84 1.36
CA GLU A 52 -3.65 -21.71 1.26
C GLU A 52 -4.09 -21.39 -0.18
N ARG A 53 -3.36 -20.50 -0.86
CA ARG A 53 -3.63 -20.16 -2.27
C ARG A 53 -3.39 -21.34 -3.21
N ILE A 54 -2.40 -22.18 -2.94
CA ILE A 54 -2.14 -23.40 -3.72
C ILE A 54 -3.31 -24.37 -3.55
N SER A 55 -3.68 -24.71 -2.31
CA SER A 55 -4.80 -25.62 -2.03
C SER A 55 -6.11 -25.12 -2.64
N LYS A 56 -6.36 -23.82 -2.58
CA LYS A 56 -7.53 -23.20 -3.22
C LYS A 56 -7.48 -23.37 -4.75
N SER A 57 -6.33 -23.15 -5.36
CA SER A 57 -6.16 -23.29 -6.82
C SER A 57 -6.36 -24.73 -7.28
N GLU A 58 -5.85 -25.70 -6.52
CA GLU A 58 -6.07 -27.14 -6.78
C GLU A 58 -7.56 -27.49 -6.67
N SER A 59 -8.23 -27.04 -5.60
CA SER A 59 -9.67 -27.26 -5.43
C SER A 59 -10.50 -26.58 -6.53
N ASP A 60 -10.15 -25.36 -6.95
CA ASP A 60 -10.83 -24.68 -8.04
C ASP A 60 -10.63 -25.43 -9.37
N PHE A 61 -9.47 -26.06 -9.59
CA PHE A 61 -9.24 -26.92 -10.74
C PHE A 61 -10.11 -28.19 -10.70
N GLU A 62 -10.12 -28.91 -9.57
CA GLU A 62 -10.97 -30.10 -9.38
C GLU A 62 -12.46 -29.80 -9.55
N ASN A 63 -12.90 -28.63 -9.07
CA ASN A 63 -14.29 -28.18 -9.17
C ASN A 63 -14.62 -27.54 -10.53
N ASN A 64 -13.74 -27.65 -11.54
CA ASN A 64 -13.92 -27.07 -12.88
C ASN A 64 -14.17 -25.54 -12.86
N LYS A 65 -13.65 -24.83 -11.86
CA LYS A 65 -13.72 -23.38 -11.70
C LYS A 65 -12.50 -22.69 -12.31
N PHE A 66 -12.03 -23.17 -13.45
CA PHE A 66 -10.96 -22.55 -14.22
C PHE A 66 -11.48 -22.07 -15.58
N LYS A 67 -10.72 -21.21 -16.24
CA LYS A 67 -11.00 -20.76 -17.61
C LYS A 67 -9.78 -21.02 -18.47
N THR A 68 -10.01 -21.50 -19.68
CA THR A 68 -8.96 -21.62 -20.67
C THR A 68 -8.53 -20.25 -21.17
N THR A 69 -7.32 -20.16 -21.73
CA THR A 69 -6.80 -18.92 -22.32
C THR A 69 -7.75 -18.38 -23.39
N SER A 70 -8.37 -19.25 -24.19
CA SER A 70 -9.34 -18.87 -25.22
C SER A 70 -10.60 -18.21 -24.63
N GLU A 71 -11.14 -18.76 -23.55
CA GLU A 71 -12.30 -18.19 -22.84
C GLU A 71 -11.97 -16.88 -22.12
N LEU A 72 -10.73 -16.72 -21.69
CA LEU A 72 -10.27 -15.47 -21.10
C LEU A 72 -10.16 -14.39 -22.19
N LEU A 73 -9.52 -14.70 -23.32
CA LEU A 73 -9.32 -13.75 -24.42
C LEU A 73 -10.66 -13.30 -25.02
N SER A 74 -11.64 -14.19 -25.16
CA SER A 74 -12.97 -13.82 -25.68
C SER A 74 -13.68 -12.77 -24.83
N LYS A 75 -13.41 -12.70 -23.52
CA LYS A 75 -13.99 -11.68 -22.62
C LYS A 75 -13.43 -10.28 -22.87
N TYR A 76 -12.17 -10.16 -23.33
CA TYR A 76 -11.45 -8.89 -23.42
C TYR A 76 -11.16 -8.44 -24.87
N SER A 77 -11.59 -9.20 -25.88
CA SER A 77 -11.32 -8.90 -27.30
C SER A 77 -12.41 -8.03 -27.95
N ASN A 78 -12.82 -6.92 -27.29
CA ASN A 78 -13.78 -5.94 -27.82
C ASN A 78 -13.07 -4.66 -28.25
#